data_AF-A0ABD5N821-F1
#
_entry.id   AF-A0ABD5N821-F1
#
_cell.length_a   1.000
_cell.length_b   1.000
_cell.length_c   1.000
_cell.angle_alpha   90.00
_cell.angle_beta   90.00
_cell.angle_gamma   90.00
#
_symmetry.space_group_name_H-M   'P 1'
#
loop_
_entity.id
_entity.type
_entity.pdbx_description
1 polymer ?
#
loop_
_entity_poly.entity_id
_entity_poly.type
_entity_poly.pdbx_seq_one_letter_code
_entity_poly.pdbx_strand_id
1 'polypeptide(L)'
;MDLTEEIVSSIEEEPADDIRVGLKYTAVRIRDRVGLAYTFPEFSSPPKNVGNLIGTNAISLAKSWNITEASVGTASINALLKPRNYKVMNIVDRILAIAHN
;
A
#
# COMPACT_ATOMS: atom_id res chain seq x y z
N MET A 1 -3.94 -20.30 0.31
CA MET A 1 -4.60 -19.05 -0.06
C MET A 1 -3.72 -17.94 0.47
N ASP A 2 -3.09 -17.17 -0.40
CA ASP A 2 -2.19 -16.08 -0.01
C ASP A 2 -3.04 -14.89 0.45
N LEU A 3 -2.80 -14.37 1.65
CA LEU A 3 -3.52 -13.21 2.22
C LEU A 3 -3.54 -12.04 1.23
N THR A 4 -2.47 -11.88 0.46
CA THR A 4 -2.35 -10.82 -0.56
C THR A 4 -3.39 -10.98 -1.67
N GLU A 5 -3.71 -12.20 -2.08
CA GLU A 5 -4.72 -12.47 -3.12
C GLU A 5 -6.14 -12.19 -2.61
N GLU A 6 -6.41 -12.55 -1.35
CA GLU A 6 -7.68 -12.28 -0.72
C GLU A 6 -7.93 -10.76 -0.61
N ILE A 7 -6.92 -10.00 -0.17
CA ILE A 7 -7.03 -8.53 -0.09
C ILE A 7 -7.24 -7.92 -1.47
N VAL A 8 -6.41 -8.29 -2.46
CA VAL A 8 -6.53 -7.75 -3.83
C VAL A 8 -7.88 -8.06 -4.44
N SER A 9 -8.42 -9.27 -4.24
CA SER A 9 -9.74 -9.64 -4.77
C SER A 9 -10.92 -8.98 -4.05
N SER A 10 -10.72 -8.49 -2.83
CA SER A 10 -11.75 -7.77 -2.06
C SER A 10 -11.90 -6.29 -2.40
N ILE A 11 -11.02 -5.75 -3.26
CA ILE A 11 -10.95 -4.33 -3.60
C ILE A 11 -11.39 -4.11 -5.05
N GLU A 12 -12.31 -3.17 -5.27
CA GLU A 12 -12.65 -2.71 -6.61
C GLU A 12 -11.49 -1.89 -7.18
N GLU A 13 -11.02 -2.31 -8.36
CA GLU A 13 -9.85 -1.70 -9.01
C GLU A 13 -10.18 -0.31 -9.57
N GLU A 14 -9.29 0.66 -9.30
CA GLU A 14 -9.42 2.01 -9.81
C GLU A 14 -8.05 2.56 -10.27
N PRO A 15 -8.01 3.37 -11.35
CA PRO A 15 -6.76 3.91 -11.87
C PRO A 15 -6.15 4.95 -10.93
N ALA A 16 -4.82 4.96 -10.84
CA ALA A 16 -4.08 5.95 -10.07
C ALA A 16 -3.99 7.30 -10.80
N ASP A 17 -4.29 8.40 -10.10
CA ASP A 17 -4.18 9.77 -10.63
C ASP A 17 -2.78 10.36 -10.45
N ASP A 18 -2.07 9.95 -9.40
CA ASP A 18 -0.68 10.35 -9.14
C ASP A 18 0.03 9.26 -8.33
N ILE A 19 1.32 9.10 -8.60
CA ILE A 19 2.19 8.13 -7.93
C ILE A 19 3.53 8.81 -7.63
N ARG A 20 3.93 8.79 -6.36
CA ARG A 20 5.19 9.37 -5.89
C ARG A 20 5.96 8.34 -5.08
N VAL A 21 7.12 7.94 -5.60
CA VAL A 21 8.08 7.11 -4.85
C VAL A 21 9.07 8.05 -4.17
N GLY A 22 8.89 8.27 -2.87
CA GLY A 22 9.80 9.08 -2.06
C GLY A 22 10.80 8.23 -1.27
N LEU A 23 11.69 8.90 -0.54
CA LEU A 23 12.75 8.24 0.24
C LEU A 23 12.24 7.36 1.38
N LYS A 24 11.18 7.79 2.07
CA LYS A 24 10.60 7.06 3.22
C LYS A 24 9.25 6.43 2.91
N TYR A 25 8.50 7.07 2.02
CA TYR A 25 7.14 6.65 1.71
C TYR A 25 6.91 6.70 0.21
N THR A 26 6.17 5.70 -0.25
CA THR A 26 5.52 5.68 -1.56
C THR A 26 4.07 6.08 -1.37
N ALA A 27 3.62 7.05 -2.14
CA ALA A 27 2.26 7.58 -2.10
C ALA A 27 1.56 7.31 -3.43
N VAL A 28 0.30 6.89 -3.34
CA VAL A 28 -0.59 6.73 -4.49
C VAL A 28 -1.88 7.49 -4.21
N ARG A 29 -2.31 8.29 -5.18
CA ARG A 29 -3.61 8.99 -5.14
C ARG A 29 -4.57 8.34 -6.12
N ILE A 30 -5.78 8.03 -5.65
CA ILE A 30 -6.91 7.53 -6.44
C ILE A 30 -8.15 8.33 -6.05
N ARG A 31 -8.64 9.16 -6.97
CA ARG A 31 -9.66 10.18 -6.76
C ARG A 31 -9.28 11.10 -5.59
N ASP A 32 -10.12 11.13 -4.56
CA ASP A 32 -9.97 11.89 -3.32
C ASP A 32 -9.23 11.11 -2.22
N ARG A 33 -8.75 9.89 -2.51
CA ARG A 33 -8.07 9.02 -1.55
C ARG A 33 -6.58 8.98 -1.79
N VAL A 34 -5.81 8.95 -0.69
CA VAL A 34 -4.36 8.79 -0.71
C VAL A 34 -4.01 7.60 0.17
N GLY A 35 -3.19 6.71 -0.38
CA GLY A 35 -2.59 5.61 0.35
C GLY A 35 -1.08 5.77 0.41
N LEU A 36 -0.51 5.24 1.49
CA LEU A 36 0.91 5.29 1.76
C LEU A 36 1.43 3.88 2.01
N ALA A 37 2.64 3.62 1.54
CA ALA A 37 3.43 2.46 1.92
C ALA A 37 4.84 2.93 2.28
N TYR A 38 5.52 2.19 3.16
CA TYR A 38 6.93 2.45 3.43
C TYR A 38 7.75 2.16 2.16
N THR A 39 8.66 3.07 1.81
CA THR A 39 9.65 2.80 0.78
C THR A 39 10.83 2.10 1.45
N PHE A 40 11.32 1.01 0.87
CA PHE A 40 12.55 0.34 1.30
C PHE A 40 13.74 0.82 0.43
N PRO A 41 14.39 1.94 0.78
CA PRO A 41 15.44 2.53 -0.06
C PRO A 41 16.66 1.62 -0.23
N GLU A 42 16.93 0.74 0.72
CA GLU A 42 18.06 -0.20 0.66
C GLU A 42 17.88 -1.26 -0.44
N PHE A 43 16.63 -1.49 -0.86
CA PHE A 43 16.26 -2.49 -1.85
C PHE A 43 15.57 -1.86 -3.07
N SER A 44 15.68 -0.54 -3.24
CA SER A 44 14.96 0.17 -4.29
C SER A 44 15.61 -0.08 -5.66
N SER A 45 14.91 -0.82 -6.50
CA SER A 45 15.16 -0.86 -7.95
C SER A 45 14.10 -0.01 -8.65
N PRO A 46 14.43 0.70 -9.74
CA PRO A 46 13.43 1.42 -10.51
C PRO A 46 12.34 0.43 -11.01
N PRO A 47 11.05 0.82 -10.98
CA PRO A 47 9.98 0.03 -11.59
C PRO A 47 10.23 -0.22 -13.08
N LYS A 48 9.67 -1.28 -13.67
CA LYS A 48 9.82 -1.54 -15.11
C LYS A 48 9.14 -0.48 -15.99
N ASN A 49 8.03 0.09 -15.50
CA ASN A 49 7.20 1.07 -16.24
C ASN A 49 7.28 2.48 -15.64
N VAL A 50 8.46 2.94 -15.22
CA VAL A 50 8.63 4.31 -14.67
C VAL A 50 8.02 5.34 -15.63
N GLY A 51 7.26 6.28 -15.07
CA GLY A 51 6.60 7.36 -15.83
C GLY A 51 5.27 6.97 -16.47
N ASN A 52 4.96 5.67 -16.59
CA ASN A 52 3.74 5.17 -17.25
C ASN A 52 2.74 4.50 -16.28
N LEU A 53 2.97 4.60 -14.96
CA LEU A 53 2.09 3.99 -13.96
C LEU A 53 0.84 4.83 -13.66
N ILE A 54 0.86 6.13 -13.96
CA ILE A 54 -0.32 6.99 -13.81
C ILE A 54 -1.38 6.57 -14.85
N GLY A 55 -2.64 6.52 -14.44
CA GLY A 55 -3.77 6.03 -15.23
C GLY A 55 -3.90 4.51 -15.27
N THR A 56 -2.95 3.77 -14.68
CA THR A 56 -3.03 2.31 -14.57
C THR A 56 -3.66 1.90 -13.24
N ASN A 57 -4.23 0.70 -13.20
CA ASN A 57 -4.51 0.05 -11.94
C ASN A 57 -3.22 -0.57 -11.38
N ALA A 58 -2.73 0.02 -10.29
CA ALA A 58 -1.46 -0.34 -9.69
C ALA A 58 -1.57 -1.38 -8.55
N ILE A 59 -2.78 -1.81 -8.17
CA ILE A 59 -2.98 -2.78 -7.05
C ILE A 59 -2.22 -4.08 -7.30
N SER A 60 -2.24 -4.58 -8.53
CA SER A 60 -1.58 -5.84 -8.91
C SER A 60 -0.07 -5.83 -8.68
N LEU A 61 0.55 -4.65 -8.65
CA LEU A 61 1.98 -4.47 -8.38
C LEU A 61 2.36 -4.90 -6.96
N ALA A 62 1.41 -5.04 -6.03
CA ALA A 62 1.66 -5.52 -4.66
C ALA A 62 2.31 -6.91 -4.63
N LYS A 63 2.14 -7.70 -5.70
CA LYS A 63 2.72 -9.05 -5.85
C LYS A 63 4.06 -9.04 -6.60
N SER A 64 4.57 -7.88 -6.99
CA SER A 64 5.81 -7.78 -7.75
C SER A 64 7.01 -8.16 -6.89
N TRP A 65 7.97 -8.85 -7.51
CA TRP A 65 9.29 -9.10 -6.92
C TRP A 65 10.17 -7.84 -6.88
N ASN A 66 9.77 -6.77 -7.59
CA ASN A 66 10.39 -5.46 -7.44
C ASN A 66 9.74 -4.76 -6.24
N ILE A 67 10.53 -4.52 -5.19
CA ILE A 67 10.06 -3.93 -3.92
C ILE A 67 9.47 -2.52 -4.12
N THR A 68 9.97 -1.75 -5.07
CA THR A 68 9.40 -0.43 -5.39
C THR A 68 8.01 -0.58 -6.00
N GLU A 69 7.82 -1.53 -6.92
CA GLU A 69 6.50 -1.86 -7.47
C GLU A 69 5.56 -2.39 -6.38
N ALA A 70 6.04 -3.30 -5.52
CA ALA A 70 5.28 -3.81 -4.38
C ALA A 70 4.84 -2.68 -3.43
N SER A 71 5.70 -1.68 -3.21
CA SER A 71 5.38 -0.50 -2.41
C SER A 71 4.28 0.35 -3.06
N VAL A 72 4.33 0.54 -4.39
CA VAL A 72 3.27 1.24 -5.14
C VAL A 72 1.94 0.47 -5.05
N GLY A 73 1.95 -0.85 -5.25
CA GLY A 73 0.73 -1.64 -5.15
C GLY A 73 0.15 -1.66 -3.73
N THR A 74 1.00 -1.76 -2.71
CA THR A 74 0.58 -1.67 -1.30
C THR A 74 0.00 -0.30 -0.97
N ALA A 75 0.61 0.79 -1.46
CA ALA A 75 0.06 2.12 -1.30
C ALA A 75 -1.30 2.26 -2.01
N SER A 76 -1.48 1.63 -3.17
CA SER A 76 -2.77 1.60 -3.89
C SER A 76 -3.85 0.85 -3.09
N ILE A 77 -3.49 -0.31 -2.51
CA ILE A 77 -4.36 -1.04 -1.57
C ILE A 77 -4.76 -0.12 -0.42
N ASN A 78 -3.81 0.56 0.22
CA ASN A 78 -4.10 1.44 1.36
C ASN A 78 -4.93 2.69 0.98
N ALA A 79 -4.93 3.11 -0.29
CA ALA A 79 -5.79 4.20 -0.75
C ALA A 79 -7.26 3.75 -0.82
N LEU A 80 -7.48 2.51 -1.28
CA LEU A 80 -8.81 1.95 -1.55
C LEU A 80 -9.42 1.24 -0.35
N LEU A 81 -8.58 0.53 0.41
CA LEU A 81 -8.94 -0.20 1.62
C LEU A 81 -9.06 0.79 2.79
N LYS A 82 -10.27 1.28 3.05
CA LYS A 82 -10.57 2.08 4.24
C LYS A 82 -11.42 1.30 5.23
N PRO A 83 -10.88 0.87 6.38
CA PRO A 83 -11.68 0.22 7.41
C PRO A 83 -12.73 1.21 7.95
N ARG A 84 -14.00 0.80 7.90
CA ARG A 84 -15.12 1.62 8.42
C ARG A 84 -15.19 1.58 9.95
N ASN A 85 -14.76 0.48 10.55
CA ASN A 85 -14.80 0.24 11.98
C ASN A 85 -13.37 0.01 12.48
N TYR A 86 -12.84 0.96 13.25
CA TYR A 86 -11.55 0.82 13.90
C TYR A 86 -11.57 1.48 15.28
N LYS A 87 -10.71 0.98 16.16
CA LYS A 87 -10.47 1.57 17.47
C LYS A 87 -9.12 2.27 17.44
N VAL A 88 -9.11 3.58 17.73
CA VAL A 88 -7.86 4.30 17.96
C VAL A 88 -7.27 3.81 19.28
N MET A 89 -6.04 3.30 19.22
CA MET A 89 -5.32 2.86 20.42
C MET A 89 -3.81 2.99 20.22
N ASN A 90 -3.10 3.20 21.33
CA ASN A 90 -1.65 3.06 21.34
C ASN A 90 -1.30 1.57 21.31
N ILE A 91 -0.43 1.18 20.38
CA ILE A 91 -0.06 -0.23 20.20
C ILE A 91 0.75 -0.77 21.39
N VAL A 92 1.56 0.06 22.05
CA VAL A 92 2.37 -0.33 23.21
C VAL A 92 1.46 -0.66 24.40
N ASP A 93 0.47 0.19 24.67
CA ASP A 93 -0.52 -0.05 25.73
C ASP A 93 -1.28 -1.37 25.49
N ARG A 94 -1.62 -1.67 24.22
CA ARG A 94 -2.28 -2.92 23.87
C ARG A 94 -1.40 -4.14 24.12
N ILE A 95 -0.11 -4.06 23.75
CA ILE A 95 0.84 -5.14 23.98
C ILE A 95 1.01 -5.40 25.48
N LEU A 96 1.15 -4.34 26.28
CA LEU A 96 1.25 -4.46 27.74
C LEU A 96 -0.01 -5.10 28.34
N ALA A 97 -1.19 -4.66 27.91
CA ALA A 97 -2.45 -5.24 28.39
C ALA A 97 -2.61 -6.73 28.03
N ILE A 98 -2.07 -7.18 26.88
CA ILE A 98 -2.06 -8.61 26.52
C ILE A 98 -1.04 -9.37 27.37
N ALA A 99 0.15 -8.81 27.63
CA ALA A 99 1.20 -9.47 28.39
C ALA A 99 0.86 -9.67 29.89
N HIS A 100 -0.06 -8.87 30.43
CA HIS A 100 -0.53 -8.98 31.80
C HIS A 100 -1.79 -9.86 31.99
N ASN A 101 -2.34 -10.43 30.91
CA ASN A 101 -3.41 -11.44 30.93
C ASN A 101 -2.84 -12.84 30.67
#